data_AF-A0A817CYN0-F1
#
_entry.id   AF-A0A817CYN0-F1
#
_cell.length_a   1.000
_cell.length_b   1.000
_cell.length_c   1.000
_cell.angle_alpha   90.00
_cell.angle_beta   90.00
_cell.angle_gamma   90.00
#
_symmetry.space_group_name_H-M   'P 1'
#
loop_
_entity.id
_entity.type
_entity.pdbx_description
1 polymer ?
#
loop_
_entity_poly.entity_id
_entity_poly.type
_entity_poly.pdbx_seq_one_letter_code
_entity_poly.pdbx_strand_id
1 'polypeptide(L)'
;MSKRHQPLKIIETFDEQLSLLSSDELKTFAAHVRHRLDDINEKEKVPQEESNIFSRVCLLSLLLILQSASSFILQSFSELISRHILITMYLTMLVGAGGNAGNQAAVLVIRRLATSNSFSIRSLIIRETFSAIIIGTIVTLIGFLRVLLEEHGAILPSLTIGIALFCIITSSILLGTVLPIILQCVIHVDAAHAGPIIQVIMDILGVCITCVVGQTFLVNLSHAKHKEL
;
A
#
# COMPACT_ATOMS: atom_id res chain seq x y z
N MET A 1 50.44 -26.17 -6.59
CA MET A 1 49.36 -26.01 -5.58
C MET A 1 48.02 -26.27 -6.25
N SER A 2 47.34 -27.38 -5.93
CA SER A 2 45.94 -27.59 -6.31
C SER A 2 45.29 -28.56 -5.32
N LYS A 3 44.55 -28.01 -4.35
CA LYS A 3 43.73 -28.77 -3.40
C LYS A 3 42.37 -29.03 -4.06
N ARG A 4 42.16 -30.24 -4.59
CA ARG A 4 40.81 -30.71 -4.96
C ARG A 4 40.02 -31.02 -3.69
N HIS A 5 38.76 -30.63 -3.73
CA HIS A 5 37.80 -30.62 -2.63
C HIS A 5 37.45 -32.04 -2.15
N GLN A 6 37.44 -32.23 -0.84
CA GLN A 6 36.75 -33.34 -0.18
C GLN A 6 35.24 -33.16 -0.39
N PRO A 7 34.50 -34.16 -0.93
CA PRO A 7 33.05 -34.11 -0.91
C PRO A 7 32.56 -34.16 0.55
N LEU A 8 31.53 -33.36 0.85
CA LEU A 8 30.94 -33.26 2.19
C LEU A 8 30.34 -34.60 2.60
N LYS A 9 30.87 -35.20 3.68
CA LYS A 9 30.37 -36.39 4.40
C LYS A 9 28.86 -36.40 4.70
N ILE A 10 28.20 -35.24 4.63
CA ILE A 10 26.77 -35.07 4.94
C ILE A 10 25.87 -35.72 3.88
N ILE A 11 26.28 -35.71 2.60
CA ILE A 11 25.46 -36.27 1.50
C ILE A 11 25.46 -37.79 1.54
N GLU A 12 26.61 -38.42 1.83
CA GLU A 12 26.72 -39.88 1.98
C GLU A 12 25.93 -40.39 3.20
N THR A 13 25.91 -39.63 4.31
CA THR A 13 25.14 -40.01 5.51
C THR A 13 23.63 -39.95 5.27
N PHE A 14 23.16 -39.05 4.39
CA PHE A 14 21.74 -38.89 4.08
C PHE A 14 21.24 -40.00 3.14
N ASP A 15 22.03 -40.40 2.14
CA ASP A 15 21.72 -41.55 1.26
C ASP A 15 21.77 -42.88 2.02
N GLU A 16 22.69 -43.04 2.97
CA GLU A 16 22.77 -44.23 3.83
C GLU A 16 21.55 -44.33 4.76
N GLN A 17 21.03 -43.21 5.28
CA GLN A 17 19.77 -43.18 6.04
C GLN A 17 18.53 -43.38 5.16
N LEU A 18 18.54 -42.90 3.91
CA LEU A 18 17.43 -43.05 2.96
C LEU A 18 17.30 -44.50 2.46
N SER A 19 18.41 -45.24 2.39
CA SER A 19 18.46 -46.65 1.98
C SER A 19 18.05 -47.66 3.09
N LEU A 20 18.02 -47.22 4.35
CA LEU A 20 17.57 -48.01 5.50
C LEU A 20 16.06 -47.98 5.73
N LEU A 21 15.34 -47.07 5.07
CA LEU A 21 13.88 -47.07 5.06
C LEU A 21 13.39 -48.15 4.09
N SER A 22 12.76 -49.20 4.63
CA SER A 22 12.09 -50.24 3.83
C SER A 22 11.18 -49.59 2.80
N SER A 23 11.15 -50.12 1.57
CA SER A 23 10.32 -49.59 0.47
C SER A 23 8.84 -49.42 0.85
N ASP A 24 8.38 -50.13 1.88
CA ASP A 24 7.01 -50.05 2.38
C ASP A 24 6.77 -48.88 3.34
N GLU A 25 7.76 -48.43 4.11
CA GLU A 25 7.65 -47.21 4.92
C GLU A 25 7.66 -45.97 4.03
N LEU A 26 8.49 -45.98 2.98
CA LEU A 26 8.53 -44.89 1.99
C LEU A 26 7.22 -44.81 1.19
N LYS A 27 6.63 -45.96 0.82
CA LYS A 27 5.29 -46.02 0.20
C LYS A 27 4.20 -45.58 1.16
N THR A 28 4.27 -45.95 2.43
CA THR A 28 3.28 -45.56 3.45
C THR A 28 3.34 -44.04 3.69
N PHE A 29 4.54 -43.48 3.79
CA PHE A 29 4.74 -42.04 3.90
C PHE A 29 4.29 -41.31 2.64
N ALA A 30 4.63 -41.81 1.45
CA ALA A 30 4.18 -41.24 0.18
C ALA A 30 2.65 -41.30 0.04
N ALA A 31 2.01 -42.39 0.46
CA ALA A 31 0.56 -42.52 0.49
C ALA A 31 -0.08 -41.55 1.50
N HIS A 32 0.54 -41.36 2.67
CA HIS A 32 0.06 -40.42 3.68
C HIS A 32 0.19 -38.96 3.21
N VAL A 33 1.29 -38.62 2.53
CA VAL A 33 1.47 -37.31 1.89
C VAL A 33 0.47 -37.11 0.75
N ARG A 34 0.24 -38.14 -0.08
CA ARG A 34 -0.74 -38.11 -1.17
C ARG A 34 -2.14 -37.83 -0.65
N HIS A 35 -2.59 -38.55 0.37
CA HIS A 35 -3.89 -38.35 1.00
C HIS A 35 -4.04 -36.95 1.58
N ARG A 36 -2.99 -36.41 2.21
CA ARG A 36 -3.02 -35.05 2.76
C ARG A 36 -3.03 -33.98 1.68
N LEU A 37 -2.38 -34.23 0.54
CA LEU A 37 -2.47 -33.36 -0.64
C LEU A 37 -3.87 -33.41 -1.26
N ASP A 38 -4.49 -34.59 -1.34
CA ASP A 38 -5.85 -34.77 -1.85
C ASP A 38 -6.88 -34.11 -0.91
N ASP A 39 -6.71 -34.20 0.41
CA ASP A 39 -7.53 -33.49 1.42
C ASP A 39 -7.40 -31.95 1.31
N ILE A 40 -6.20 -31.44 1.00
CA ILE A 40 -5.99 -30.01 0.74
C ILE A 40 -6.71 -29.62 -0.54
N ASN A 41 -6.60 -30.43 -1.59
CA ASN A 41 -7.21 -30.17 -2.89
C ASN A 41 -8.75 -30.26 -2.85
N GLU A 42 -9.31 -31.12 -2.01
CA GLU A 42 -10.77 -31.24 -1.82
C GLU A 42 -11.33 -30.08 -0.99
N LYS A 43 -10.58 -29.61 0.03
CA LYS A 43 -10.93 -28.40 0.79
C LYS A 43 -10.68 -27.10 0.03
N GLU A 44 -9.82 -27.14 -0.99
CA GLU A 44 -9.53 -26.06 -1.93
C GLU A 44 -10.32 -26.23 -3.25
N LYS A 45 -11.54 -26.77 -3.19
CA LYS A 45 -12.56 -26.37 -4.17
C LYS A 45 -12.94 -24.91 -3.91
N VAL A 46 -12.03 -24.00 -4.26
CA VAL A 46 -12.34 -22.60 -4.50
C VAL A 46 -13.49 -22.63 -5.52
N PRO A 47 -14.67 -22.08 -5.21
CA PRO A 47 -15.71 -21.92 -6.20
C PRO A 47 -15.05 -21.27 -7.40
N GLN A 48 -15.13 -21.95 -8.55
CA GLN A 48 -14.56 -21.46 -9.79
C GLN A 48 -15.40 -20.23 -10.16
N GLU A 49 -15.03 -19.09 -9.56
CA GLU A 49 -15.56 -17.78 -9.84
C GLU A 49 -15.18 -17.57 -11.29
N GLU A 50 -16.13 -17.79 -12.21
CA GLU A 50 -15.95 -17.47 -13.61
C GLU A 50 -15.44 -16.05 -13.65
N SER A 51 -14.15 -15.89 -13.92
CA SER A 51 -13.47 -14.62 -14.06
C SER A 51 -14.15 -13.93 -15.23
N ASN A 52 -15.22 -13.19 -14.94
CA ASN A 52 -15.93 -12.41 -15.92
C ASN A 52 -15.00 -11.26 -16.31
N ILE A 53 -14.12 -11.52 -17.29
CA ILE A 53 -13.13 -10.56 -17.82
C ILE A 53 -13.83 -9.25 -18.15
N PHE A 54 -15.04 -9.31 -18.70
CA PHE A 54 -15.87 -8.15 -18.99
C PHE A 54 -16.18 -7.28 -17.76
N SER A 55 -16.52 -7.89 -16.62
CA SER A 55 -16.77 -7.16 -15.38
C SER A 55 -15.51 -6.48 -14.87
N ARG A 56 -14.37 -7.19 -14.91
CA ARG A 56 -13.06 -6.64 -14.53
C ARG A 56 -12.63 -5.49 -15.46
N VAL A 57 -12.77 -5.65 -16.78
CA VAL A 57 -12.47 -4.61 -17.76
C VAL A 57 -13.34 -3.38 -17.50
N CYS A 58 -14.65 -3.56 -17.33
CA CYS A 58 -15.57 -2.46 -17.05
C CYS A 58 -15.17 -1.69 -15.78
N LEU A 59 -14.88 -2.41 -14.69
CA LEU A 59 -14.45 -1.81 -13.44
C LEU A 59 -13.12 -1.07 -13.59
N LEU A 60 -12.10 -1.69 -14.19
CA LEU A 60 -10.79 -1.08 -14.39
C LEU A 60 -10.88 0.15 -15.30
N SER A 61 -11.69 0.10 -16.36
CA SER A 61 -11.93 1.26 -17.23
C SER A 61 -12.62 2.40 -16.48
N LEU A 62 -13.62 2.10 -15.64
CA LEU A 62 -14.28 3.10 -14.82
C LEU A 62 -13.31 3.74 -13.81
N LEU A 63 -12.51 2.93 -13.11
CA LEU A 63 -11.50 3.41 -12.17
C LEU A 63 -10.46 4.30 -12.87
N LEU A 64 -10.02 3.93 -14.07
CA LEU A 64 -9.06 4.71 -14.88
C LEU A 64 -9.64 6.08 -15.27
N ILE A 65 -10.89 6.14 -15.73
CA ILE A 65 -11.56 7.41 -16.06
C ILE A 65 -11.67 8.27 -14.80
N LEU A 66 -12.02 7.67 -13.67
CA LEU A 66 -12.18 8.39 -12.42
C LEU A 66 -10.84 8.93 -11.90
N GLN A 67 -9.77 8.12 -11.94
CA GLN A 67 -8.42 8.57 -11.54
C GLN A 67 -7.90 9.70 -12.45
N SER A 68 -8.31 9.72 -13.72
CA SER A 68 -7.93 10.76 -14.68
C SER A 68 -8.44 12.16 -14.27
N ALA A 69 -9.41 12.24 -13.34
CA ALA A 69 -9.87 13.51 -12.77
C ALA A 69 -8.76 14.30 -12.07
N SER A 70 -7.72 13.63 -11.57
CA SER A 70 -6.54 14.27 -10.99
C SER A 70 -5.82 15.21 -11.96
N SER A 71 -5.91 14.96 -13.28
CA SER A 71 -5.31 15.81 -14.30
C SER A 71 -5.96 17.21 -14.37
N PHE A 72 -7.26 17.33 -14.10
CA PHE A 72 -7.93 18.64 -14.05
C PHE A 72 -7.44 19.50 -12.88
N ILE A 73 -7.09 18.85 -11.76
CA ILE A 73 -6.48 19.52 -10.61
C ILE A 73 -5.12 20.06 -11.02
N LEU A 74 -4.25 19.23 -11.62
CA LEU A 74 -2.93 19.69 -12.09
C LEU A 74 -3.06 20.85 -13.10
N GLN A 75 -4.01 20.81 -14.03
CA GLN A 75 -4.25 21.89 -14.98
C GLN A 75 -4.66 23.20 -14.27
N SER A 76 -5.50 23.12 -13.24
CA SER A 76 -5.90 24.26 -12.42
C SER A 76 -4.73 24.90 -11.66
N PHE A 77 -3.69 24.12 -11.36
CA PHE A 77 -2.44 24.57 -10.74
C PHE A 77 -1.27 24.66 -11.73
N SER A 78 -1.55 24.83 -13.03
CA SER A 78 -0.52 24.87 -14.08
C SER A 78 0.56 25.92 -13.84
N GLU A 79 0.19 27.14 -13.40
CA GLU A 79 1.15 28.20 -13.10
C GLU A 79 2.11 27.80 -11.94
N LEU A 80 1.59 27.16 -10.89
CA LEU A 80 2.39 26.66 -9.77
C LEU A 80 3.40 25.61 -10.27
N ILE A 81 2.93 24.66 -11.08
CA ILE A 81 3.73 23.56 -11.62
C ILE A 81 4.83 24.09 -12.55
N SER A 82 4.52 25.05 -13.42
CA SER A 82 5.50 25.66 -14.33
C SER A 82 6.64 26.34 -13.56
N ARG A 83 6.38 26.87 -12.36
CA ARG A 83 7.40 27.48 -11.50
C ARG A 83 8.12 26.46 -10.60
N HIS A 84 7.46 25.36 -10.25
CA HIS A 84 7.97 24.39 -9.28
C HIS A 84 7.78 22.95 -9.80
N ILE A 85 8.63 22.58 -10.77
CA ILE A 85 8.55 21.26 -11.42
C ILE A 85 8.72 20.09 -10.44
N LEU A 86 9.40 20.32 -9.32
CA LEU A 86 9.60 19.35 -8.24
C LEU A 86 8.28 18.75 -7.72
N ILE A 87 7.17 19.51 -7.74
CA ILE A 87 5.85 19.01 -7.34
C ILE A 87 5.46 17.78 -8.17
N THR A 88 5.68 17.85 -9.48
CA THR A 88 5.37 16.76 -10.40
C THR A 88 6.37 15.60 -10.30
N MET A 89 7.64 15.89 -9.99
CA MET A 89 8.67 14.86 -9.80
C MET A 89 8.36 13.96 -8.60
N TYR A 90 7.80 14.52 -7.52
CA TYR A 90 7.46 13.78 -6.30
C TYR A 90 6.02 13.25 -6.25
N LEU A 91 5.18 13.61 -7.22
CA LEU A 91 3.75 13.31 -7.21
C LEU A 91 3.45 11.81 -7.19
N THR A 92 4.17 11.03 -7.99
CA THR A 92 4.02 9.57 -8.08
C THR A 92 4.39 8.90 -6.76
N MET A 93 5.44 9.39 -6.08
CA MET A 93 5.84 8.92 -4.77
C MET A 93 4.75 9.22 -3.73
N LEU A 94 4.24 10.45 -3.71
CA LEU A 94 3.25 10.91 -2.73
C LEU A 94 1.94 10.12 -2.83
N VAL A 95 1.40 10.04 -4.04
CA VAL A 95 0.16 9.32 -4.34
C VAL A 95 0.33 7.82 -4.10
N GLY A 96 1.43 7.22 -4.55
CA GLY A 96 1.72 5.80 -4.35
C GLY A 96 1.88 5.44 -2.87
N ALA A 97 2.58 6.27 -2.09
CA ALA A 97 2.71 6.08 -0.65
C ALA A 97 1.35 6.21 0.06
N GLY A 98 0.53 7.17 -0.36
CA GLY A 98 -0.85 7.32 0.08
C GLY A 98 -1.66 6.05 -0.15
N GLY A 99 -1.80 5.61 -1.41
CA GLY A 99 -2.57 4.41 -1.75
C GLY A 99 -2.14 3.15 -1.00
N ASN A 100 -0.82 2.93 -0.88
CA ASN A 100 -0.25 1.81 -0.13
C ASN A 100 -0.61 1.86 1.37
N ALA A 101 -0.47 3.02 2.01
CA ALA A 101 -0.78 3.19 3.43
C ALA A 101 -2.28 2.95 3.73
N GLY A 102 -3.16 3.46 2.86
CA GLY A 102 -4.60 3.29 2.99
C GLY A 102 -5.03 1.85 2.77
N ASN A 103 -4.45 1.17 1.78
CA ASN A 103 -4.70 -0.25 1.54
C ASN A 103 -4.21 -1.12 2.70
N GLN A 104 -3.05 -0.80 3.30
CA GLN A 104 -2.57 -1.49 4.48
C GLN A 104 -3.55 -1.34 5.66
N ALA A 105 -4.06 -0.14 5.90
CA ALA A 105 -5.08 0.11 6.93
C ALA A 105 -6.39 -0.64 6.62
N ALA A 106 -6.83 -0.64 5.36
CA ALA A 106 -8.06 -1.31 4.92
C ALA A 106 -7.98 -2.81 5.12
N VAL A 107 -6.89 -3.47 4.72
CA VAL A 107 -6.69 -4.91 4.93
C VAL A 107 -6.78 -5.27 6.41
N LEU A 108 -6.19 -4.47 7.30
CA LEU A 108 -6.27 -4.68 8.74
C LEU A 108 -7.73 -4.58 9.25
N VAL A 109 -8.48 -3.59 8.77
CA VAL A 109 -9.89 -3.40 9.15
C VAL A 109 -10.79 -4.49 8.60
N ILE A 110 -10.65 -4.87 7.33
CA ILE A 110 -11.39 -5.96 6.69
C ILE A 110 -11.17 -7.27 7.46
N ARG A 111 -9.92 -7.57 7.82
CA ARG A 111 -9.60 -8.76 8.61
C ARG A 111 -10.28 -8.73 9.98
N ARG A 112 -10.35 -7.56 10.64
CA ARG A 112 -11.04 -7.40 11.93
C ARG A 112 -12.55 -7.58 11.78
N LEU A 113 -13.14 -7.02 10.74
CA LEU A 113 -14.56 -7.20 10.39
C LEU A 113 -14.90 -8.68 10.18
N ALA A 114 -14.02 -9.44 9.52
CA ALA A 114 -14.24 -10.86 9.25
C ALA A 114 -14.00 -11.79 10.46
N THR A 115 -13.11 -11.42 11.38
CA THR A 115 -12.67 -12.32 12.49
C THR A 115 -13.37 -12.02 13.82
N SER A 116 -13.89 -10.81 14.03
CA SER A 116 -14.39 -10.39 15.34
C SER A 116 -15.91 -10.31 15.38
N ASN A 117 -16.53 -11.17 16.19
CA ASN A 117 -17.98 -11.17 16.43
C ASN A 117 -18.48 -9.98 17.27
N SER A 118 -17.58 -9.24 17.94
CA SER A 118 -17.92 -8.06 18.74
C SER A 118 -16.70 -7.14 18.86
N PHE A 119 -16.67 -6.07 18.07
CA PHE A 119 -15.70 -5.00 18.21
C PHE A 119 -16.39 -3.64 18.16
N SER A 120 -15.86 -2.68 18.91
CA SER A 120 -16.35 -1.30 18.89
C SER A 120 -15.74 -0.55 17.71
N ILE A 121 -16.58 -0.13 16.75
CA ILE A 121 -16.19 0.72 15.61
C ILE A 121 -15.51 2.01 16.11
N ARG A 122 -16.04 2.61 17.19
CA ARG A 122 -15.45 3.82 17.78
C ARG A 122 -14.03 3.56 18.30
N SER A 123 -13.83 2.47 19.04
CA SER A 123 -12.50 2.11 19.55
C SER A 123 -11.52 1.81 18.42
N LEU A 124 -11.99 1.21 17.32
CA LEU A 124 -11.20 0.94 16.14
C LEU A 124 -10.72 2.24 15.48
N ILE A 125 -11.63 3.17 15.20
CA ILE A 125 -11.30 4.46 14.57
C ILE A 125 -10.30 5.23 15.42
N ILE A 126 -10.52 5.33 16.74
CA ILE A 126 -9.59 6.04 17.63
C ILE A 126 -8.20 5.43 17.56
N ARG A 127 -8.07 4.10 17.62
CA ARG A 127 -6.78 3.44 17.56
C ARG A 127 -6.09 3.68 16.22
N GLU A 128 -6.81 3.57 15.11
CA GLU A 128 -6.22 3.81 13.79
C GLU A 128 -5.87 5.28 13.56
N THR A 129 -6.57 6.24 14.17
CA THR A 129 -6.14 7.65 14.17
C THR A 129 -4.79 7.83 14.86
N PHE A 130 -4.55 7.16 15.99
CA PHE A 130 -3.23 7.18 16.63
C PHE A 130 -2.16 6.51 15.77
N SER A 131 -2.47 5.36 15.17
CA SER A 131 -1.58 4.71 14.19
C SER A 131 -1.25 5.65 13.03
N ALA A 132 -2.24 6.39 12.51
CA ALA A 132 -2.07 7.31 11.40
C ALA A 132 -1.11 8.45 11.70
N ILE A 133 -1.13 8.97 12.93
CA ILE A 133 -0.21 10.03 13.36
C ILE A 133 1.22 9.47 13.50
N ILE A 134 1.38 8.31 14.15
CA ILE A 134 2.70 7.70 14.38
C ILE A 134 3.34 7.28 13.05
N ILE A 135 2.62 6.51 12.24
CA ILE A 135 3.08 6.06 10.92
C ILE A 135 3.30 7.26 10.01
N GLY A 136 2.36 8.20 9.98
CA GLY A 136 2.48 9.44 9.21
C GLY A 136 3.76 10.20 9.55
N THR A 137 4.08 10.36 10.84
CA THR A 137 5.29 11.06 11.29
C THR A 137 6.57 10.34 10.83
N ILE A 138 6.64 9.02 11.04
CA ILE A 138 7.84 8.23 10.70
C ILE A 138 8.06 8.20 9.18
N VAL A 139 7.02 7.87 8.41
CA VAL A 139 7.10 7.81 6.94
C VAL A 139 7.42 9.19 6.37
N THR A 140 6.85 10.25 6.95
CA THR A 140 7.16 11.63 6.53
C THR A 140 8.61 11.98 6.82
N LEU A 141 9.15 11.64 7.98
CA LEU A 141 10.54 11.94 8.30
C LEU A 141 11.51 11.27 7.32
N ILE A 142 11.24 10.02 6.97
CA ILE A 142 12.03 9.27 5.97
C ILE A 142 11.89 9.92 4.59
N GLY A 143 10.67 10.24 4.16
CA GLY A 143 10.40 10.88 2.88
C GLY A 143 11.03 12.27 2.79
N PHE A 144 10.91 13.08 3.84
CA PHE A 144 11.53 14.40 3.95
C PHE A 144 13.05 14.31 3.85
N LEU A 145 13.69 13.40 4.59
CA LEU A 145 15.14 13.23 4.54
C LEU A 145 15.59 12.82 3.14
N ARG A 146 14.87 11.90 2.50
CA ARG A 146 15.13 11.50 1.11
C ARG A 146 15.08 12.70 0.16
N VAL A 147 14.00 13.49 0.20
CA VAL A 147 13.83 14.67 -0.66
C VAL A 147 14.89 15.72 -0.36
N LEU A 148 15.27 15.91 0.91
CA LEU A 148 16.32 16.84 1.30
C LEU A 148 17.68 16.46 0.70
N LEU A 149 17.99 15.17 0.63
CA LEU A 149 19.23 14.67 0.01
C LEU A 149 19.20 14.83 -1.52
N GLU A 150 18.07 14.52 -2.18
CA GLU A 150 17.91 14.65 -3.63
C GLU A 150 17.94 16.12 -4.10
N GLU A 151 17.33 17.02 -3.33
CA GLU A 151 17.29 18.46 -3.60
C GLU A 151 18.50 19.23 -3.04
N HIS A 152 19.63 18.54 -2.81
CA HIS A 152 20.91 19.13 -2.41
C HIS A 152 20.81 20.05 -1.16
N GLY A 153 19.93 19.72 -0.22
CA GLY A 153 19.71 20.48 1.01
C GLY A 153 18.71 21.64 0.91
N ALA A 154 17.92 21.74 -0.17
CA ALA A 154 16.91 22.78 -0.31
C ALA A 154 15.73 22.61 0.68
N ILE A 155 15.85 23.23 1.86
CA ILE A 155 14.94 23.01 2.99
C ILE A 155 13.47 23.33 2.64
N LEU A 156 13.18 24.45 1.96
CA LEU A 156 11.81 24.89 1.71
C LEU A 156 11.03 23.95 0.77
N PRO A 157 11.57 23.54 -0.40
CA PRO A 157 10.96 22.49 -1.22
C PRO A 157 10.80 21.16 -0.47
N SER A 158 11.84 20.69 0.22
CA SER A 158 11.77 19.41 0.94
C SER A 158 10.72 19.43 2.05
N LEU A 159 10.60 20.54 2.79
CA LEU A 159 9.59 20.71 3.82
C LEU A 159 8.18 20.73 3.23
N THR A 160 8.00 21.38 2.08
CA THR A 160 6.71 21.42 1.37
C THR A 160 6.25 20.01 1.01
N ILE A 161 7.15 19.19 0.43
CA ILE A 161 6.85 17.79 0.10
C ILE A 161 6.64 16.94 1.35
N GLY A 162 7.42 17.16 2.41
CA GLY A 162 7.24 16.47 3.69
C GLY A 162 5.88 16.75 4.33
N ILE A 163 5.44 18.01 4.38
CA ILE A 163 4.12 18.38 4.90
C ILE A 163 3.01 17.76 4.06
N ALA A 164 3.12 17.81 2.74
CA ALA A 164 2.16 17.16 1.84
C ALA A 164 2.10 15.64 2.11
N LEU A 165 3.25 14.98 2.23
CA LEU A 165 3.34 13.54 2.52
C LEU A 165 2.66 13.20 3.85
N PHE A 166 2.88 13.98 4.91
CA PHE A 166 2.22 13.77 6.20
C PHE A 166 0.71 13.81 6.07
N CYS A 167 0.17 14.87 5.46
CA CYS A 167 -1.26 15.02 5.24
C CYS A 167 -1.84 13.87 4.41
N ILE A 168 -1.12 13.43 3.37
CA ILE A 168 -1.53 12.31 2.50
C ILE A 168 -1.57 11.00 3.26
N ILE A 169 -0.51 10.65 4.00
CA ILE A 169 -0.43 9.37 4.74
C ILE A 169 -1.49 9.32 5.85
N THR A 170 -1.64 10.40 6.63
CA THR A 170 -2.65 10.43 7.70
C THR A 170 -4.07 10.35 7.13
N SER A 171 -4.38 11.12 6.07
CA SER A 171 -5.69 11.05 5.41
C SER A 171 -5.96 9.67 4.83
N SER A 172 -4.93 9.04 4.25
CA SER A 172 -5.04 7.72 3.63
C SER A 172 -5.33 6.62 4.64
N ILE A 173 -4.64 6.60 5.79
CA ILE A 173 -4.88 5.60 6.84
C ILE A 173 -6.28 5.76 7.43
N LEU A 174 -6.74 7.00 7.63
CA LEU A 174 -8.10 7.28 8.09
C LEU A 174 -9.14 6.81 7.05
N LEU A 175 -8.94 7.12 5.78
CA LEU A 175 -9.81 6.67 4.70
C LEU A 175 -9.82 5.14 4.60
N GLY A 176 -8.66 4.50 4.65
CA GLY A 176 -8.51 3.05 4.65
C GLY A 176 -9.16 2.38 5.85
N THR A 177 -9.28 3.09 6.98
CA THR A 177 -10.01 2.60 8.14
C THR A 177 -11.52 2.72 7.98
N VAL A 178 -11.99 3.89 7.51
CA VAL A 178 -13.42 4.23 7.47
C VAL A 178 -14.12 3.58 6.29
N LEU A 179 -13.49 3.53 5.11
CA LEU A 179 -14.13 3.07 3.89
C LEU A 179 -14.62 1.61 3.95
N PRO A 180 -13.83 0.62 4.42
CA PRO A 180 -14.31 -0.75 4.56
C PRO A 180 -15.51 -0.87 5.51
N ILE A 181 -15.54 -0.05 6.58
CA ILE A 181 -16.64 -0.03 7.55
C ILE A 181 -17.90 0.52 6.89
N ILE A 182 -17.78 1.59 6.10
CA ILE A 182 -18.92 2.14 5.35
C ILE A 182 -19.43 1.13 4.33
N LEU A 183 -18.54 0.51 3.55
CA LEU A 183 -18.93 -0.49 2.55
C LEU A 183 -19.68 -1.65 3.20
N GLN A 184 -19.14 -2.23 4.26
CA GLN A 184 -19.74 -3.41 4.90
C GLN A 184 -20.98 -3.07 5.73
N CYS A 185 -20.94 -2.02 6.56
CA CYS A 185 -21.97 -1.75 7.56
C CYS A 185 -23.08 -0.79 7.09
N VAL A 186 -22.83 0.05 6.07
CA VAL A 186 -23.80 1.05 5.60
C VAL A 186 -24.29 0.70 4.19
N ILE A 187 -23.37 0.45 3.26
CA ILE A 187 -23.70 0.23 1.84
C ILE A 187 -24.01 -1.25 1.56
N HIS A 188 -23.61 -2.16 2.44
CA HIS A 188 -23.78 -3.61 2.30
C HIS A 188 -23.09 -4.18 1.04
N VAL A 189 -21.91 -3.64 0.73
CA VAL A 189 -21.01 -4.08 -0.36
C VAL A 189 -19.77 -4.72 0.24
N ASP A 190 -19.20 -5.71 -0.46
CA ASP A 190 -17.99 -6.38 -0.01
C ASP A 190 -16.84 -5.40 0.22
N ALA A 191 -16.31 -5.41 1.44
CA ALA A 191 -15.20 -4.56 1.85
C ALA A 191 -13.91 -4.84 1.05
N ALA A 192 -13.79 -5.98 0.36
CA ALA A 192 -12.70 -6.28 -0.57
C ALA A 192 -12.56 -5.24 -1.70
N HIS A 193 -13.64 -4.56 -2.08
CA HIS A 193 -13.61 -3.48 -3.07
C HIS A 193 -12.98 -2.18 -2.55
N ALA A 194 -12.74 -2.05 -1.24
CA ALA A 194 -12.15 -0.86 -0.65
C ALA A 194 -10.79 -0.52 -1.25
N GLY A 195 -9.94 -1.53 -1.53
CA GLY A 195 -8.57 -1.30 -1.98
C GLY A 195 -8.46 -0.48 -3.28
N PRO A 196 -9.08 -0.94 -4.39
CA PRO A 196 -9.10 -0.17 -5.63
C PRO A 196 -9.76 1.21 -5.50
N ILE A 197 -10.80 1.34 -4.67
CA ILE A 197 -11.48 2.64 -4.44
C ILE A 197 -10.57 3.60 -3.69
N ILE A 198 -9.87 3.13 -2.65
CA ILE A 198 -8.89 3.93 -1.90
C ILE A 198 -7.81 4.45 -2.84
N GLN A 199 -7.29 3.60 -3.73
CA GLN A 199 -6.27 4.01 -4.69
C GLN A 199 -6.74 5.20 -5.52
N VAL A 200 -7.92 5.12 -6.13
CA VAL A 200 -8.45 6.21 -6.96
C VAL A 200 -8.71 7.48 -6.15
N ILE A 201 -9.25 7.36 -4.94
CA ILE A 201 -9.44 8.52 -4.06
C ILE A 201 -8.10 9.16 -3.72
N MET A 202 -7.07 8.36 -3.42
CA MET A 202 -5.75 8.86 -3.06
C MET A 202 -4.99 9.45 -4.25
N ASP A 203 -5.23 8.99 -5.49
CA ASP A 203 -4.71 9.63 -6.70
C ASP A 203 -5.25 11.06 -6.82
N ILE A 204 -6.54 11.27 -6.58
CA ILE A 204 -7.16 12.60 -6.69
C ILE A 204 -6.80 13.48 -5.48
N LEU A 205 -6.98 12.94 -4.26
CA LEU A 205 -6.77 13.65 -3.01
C LEU A 205 -5.27 13.97 -2.80
N GLY A 206 -4.38 13.04 -3.15
CA GLY A 206 -2.95 13.24 -3.04
C GLY A 206 -2.45 14.36 -3.93
N VAL A 207 -2.92 14.43 -5.18
CA VAL A 207 -2.64 15.54 -6.08
C VAL A 207 -3.18 16.85 -5.53
N CYS A 208 -4.42 16.86 -5.05
CA CYS A 208 -5.04 18.04 -4.44
C CYS A 208 -4.23 18.58 -3.25
N ILE A 209 -3.91 17.71 -2.28
CA ILE A 209 -3.13 18.08 -1.09
C ILE A 209 -1.77 18.63 -1.51
N THR A 210 -1.08 17.95 -2.44
CA THR A 210 0.25 18.37 -2.88
C THR A 210 0.21 19.76 -3.53
N CYS A 211 -0.75 20.02 -4.42
CA CYS A 211 -0.91 21.32 -5.06
C CYS A 211 -1.28 22.42 -4.05
N VAL A 212 -2.20 22.17 -3.12
CA VAL A 212 -2.62 23.14 -2.10
C VAL A 212 -1.47 23.48 -1.16
N VAL A 213 -0.74 22.48 -0.69
CA VAL A 213 0.45 22.68 0.17
C VAL A 213 1.54 23.42 -0.61
N GLY A 214 1.80 23.03 -1.86
CA GLY A 214 2.75 23.71 -2.75
C GLY A 214 2.40 25.18 -2.95
N GLN A 215 1.13 25.49 -3.26
CA GLN A 215 0.65 26.87 -3.40
C GLN A 215 0.87 27.68 -2.12
N THR A 216 0.55 27.08 -0.97
CA THR A 216 0.64 27.78 0.32
C THR A 216 2.09 28.07 0.70
N PHE A 217 2.99 27.10 0.56
CA PHE A 217 4.37 27.22 1.05
C PHE A 217 5.32 27.83 0.02
N LEU A 218 5.20 27.50 -1.26
CA LEU A 218 6.14 27.97 -2.28
C LEU A 218 5.77 29.34 -2.86
N VAL A 219 4.48 29.66 -2.93
CA VAL A 219 4.03 30.96 -3.47
C VAL A 219 3.81 31.97 -2.35
N ASN A 220 2.94 31.68 -1.38
CA ASN A 220 2.55 32.68 -0.38
C ASN A 220 3.68 33.01 0.60
N LEU A 221 4.46 32.01 1.02
CA LEU A 221 5.60 32.23 1.94
C LEU A 221 6.78 32.91 1.24
N SER A 222 6.99 32.67 -0.05
CA SER A 222 8.03 33.34 -0.85
C SER A 222 7.72 34.82 -1.03
N HIS A 223 6.46 35.17 -1.33
CA HIS A 223 6.04 36.58 -1.43
C HIS A 223 6.11 37.34 -0.10
N ALA A 224 5.86 36.69 1.04
CA ALA A 224 6.01 37.33 2.34
C ALA A 224 7.46 37.70 2.64
N LYS A 225 8.42 36.83 2.28
CA LYS A 225 9.85 37.07 2.52
C LYS A 225 10.44 38.21 1.68
N HIS A 226 9.86 38.48 0.51
CA HIS A 226 10.24 39.61 -0.35
C HIS A 226 9.60 40.93 0.04
N LYS A 227 8.58 40.94 0.92
CA LYS A 227 7.90 42.16 1.35
C LYS A 227 8.50 42.77 2.62
N GLU A 228 9.35 42.03 3.32
CA GLU A 228 10.06 42.46 4.54
C GLU A 228 11.53 42.88 4.30
N LEU A 229 11.97 42.92 3.05
CA LEU A 229 13.27 43.45 2.60
C LEU A 229 13.08 44.76 1.85
#